data_AF-A0A5J4TZF9-F1
#
_entry.id   AF-A0A5J4TZF9-F1
#
_cell.length_a   1.000
_cell.length_b   1.000
_cell.length_c   1.000
_cell.angle_alpha   90.00
_cell.angle_beta   90.00
_cell.angle_gamma   90.00
#
_symmetry.space_group_name_H-M   'P 1'
#
loop_
_entity.id
_entity.type
_entity.pdbx_description
1 polymer ?
#
loop_
_entity_poly.entity_id
_entity_poly.type
_entity_poly.pdbx_seq_one_letter_code
_entity_poly.pdbx_strand_id
1 'polypeptide(L)'
;MLSKDNLDLSKIMTYIDQAIVYEKYSREIFEDLLQRHAKSVELIRAYGLLLRDIYRDDDMALSLFDQANDIEQQEKERKDKSIAKLNGNV
;
A
#
# COMPACT_ATOMS: atom_id res chain seq x y z
N MET A 1 21.71 -2.34 -20.89
CA MET A 1 22.72 -3.10 -20.12
C MET A 1 23.54 -2.09 -19.32
N LEU A 2 23.53 -2.20 -17.98
CA LEU A 2 24.48 -1.49 -17.13
C LEU A 2 25.87 -2.10 -17.37
N SER A 3 26.68 -1.49 -18.24
CA SER A 3 28.09 -1.87 -18.37
C SER A 3 28.82 -1.48 -17.07
N LYS A 4 29.73 -2.34 -16.60
CA LYS A 4 30.47 -2.16 -15.33
C LYS A 4 31.24 -0.84 -15.26
N ASP A 5 31.53 -0.22 -16.42
CA ASP A 5 32.36 0.98 -16.52
C ASP A 5 31.66 2.29 -16.10
N ASN A 6 30.33 2.27 -15.88
CA ASN A 6 29.54 3.43 -15.44
C ASN A 6 28.86 3.24 -14.07
N LEU A 7 29.27 2.23 -13.29
CA LEU A 7 28.65 1.94 -12.00
C LEU A 7 29.27 2.81 -10.89
N ASP A 8 28.55 3.81 -10.42
CA ASP A 8 28.93 4.58 -9.23
C ASP A 8 28.58 3.80 -7.96
N LEU A 9 29.52 2.95 -7.54
CA LEU A 9 29.35 2.08 -6.37
C LEU A 9 29.09 2.87 -5.09
N SER A 10 29.67 4.07 -4.94
CA SER A 10 29.46 4.91 -3.77
C SER A 10 28.01 5.38 -3.68
N LYS A 11 27.42 5.81 -4.81
CA LYS A 11 26.00 6.19 -4.85
C LYS A 11 25.09 5.00 -4.61
N ILE A 12 25.41 3.84 -5.19
CA ILE A 12 24.62 2.62 -4.98
C ILE A 12 24.57 2.25 -3.50
N MET A 13 25.73 2.24 -2.82
CA MET A 13 25.78 1.99 -1.38
C MET A 13 24.97 3.03 -0.59
N THR A 14 25.08 4.31 -0.96
CA THR A 14 24.28 5.38 -0.32
C THR A 14 22.78 5.15 -0.47
N TYR A 15 22.31 4.73 -1.65
CA TYR A 15 20.90 4.44 -1.86
C TYR A 15 20.43 3.20 -1.09
N ILE A 16 21.29 2.19 -0.95
CA ILE A 16 20.99 1.00 -0.13
C ILE A 16 20.82 1.40 1.34
N ASP A 17 21.76 2.20 1.89
CA ASP A 17 21.68 2.68 3.27
C ASP A 17 20.41 3.52 3.50
N GLN A 18 20.08 4.40 2.56
CA GLN A 18 18.85 5.18 2.59
C GLN A 18 17.61 4.28 2.56
N ALA A 19 17.59 3.26 1.71
CA ALA A 19 16.47 2.32 1.65
C ALA A 19 16.26 1.61 2.99
N ILE A 20 17.33 1.13 3.63
CA ILE A 20 17.30 0.47 4.96
C ILE A 20 16.75 1.40 6.05
N VAL A 21 17.09 2.69 5.99
CA VAL A 21 16.59 3.67 6.96
C VAL A 21 15.13 3.99 6.70
N TYR A 22 14.77 4.28 5.44
CA TYR A 22 13.42 4.68 5.08
C TYR A 22 12.41 3.54 5.18
N GLU A 23 12.80 2.27 5.01
CA GLU A 23 11.87 1.14 5.17
C GLU A 23 11.32 1.03 6.59
N LYS A 24 12.13 1.33 7.60
CA LYS A 24 11.76 1.24 9.02
C LYS A 24 10.81 2.38 9.38
N TYR A 25 11.17 3.60 9.01
CA TYR A 25 10.31 4.77 9.23
C TYR A 25 8.99 4.65 8.48
N SER A 26 9.02 4.16 7.23
CA SER A 26 7.79 3.96 6.45
C SER A 26 6.86 2.97 7.14
N ARG A 27 7.40 1.87 7.67
CA ARG A 27 6.61 0.87 8.39
C ARG A 27 5.94 1.46 9.64
N GLU A 28 6.69 2.16 10.48
CA GLU A 28 6.16 2.82 11.68
C GLU A 28 5.04 3.82 11.34
N ILE A 29 5.24 4.63 10.30
CA ILE A 29 4.25 5.60 9.82
C ILE A 29 2.99 4.90 9.32
N PHE A 30 3.12 3.84 8.53
CA PHE A 30 1.95 3.09 8.04
C PHE A 30 1.19 2.40 9.18
N GLU A 31 1.89 1.78 10.13
CA GLU A 31 1.27 1.12 11.28
C GLU A 31 0.47 2.13 12.12
N ASP A 32 1.02 3.31 12.41
CA ASP A 32 0.31 4.38 13.13
C ASP A 32 -0.88 4.93 12.31
N LEU A 33 -0.70 5.20 11.02
CA LEU A 33 -1.79 5.68 10.15
C LEU A 33 -2.91 4.66 10.02
N LEU A 34 -2.61 3.36 9.91
CA LEU A 34 -3.61 2.31 9.81
C LEU A 34 -4.37 2.08 11.12
N GLN A 35 -3.75 2.33 12.27
CA GLN A 35 -4.49 2.35 13.55
C GLN A 35 -5.56 3.45 13.56
N ARG A 36 -5.25 4.63 12.99
CA ARG A 36 -6.14 5.79 12.96
C ARG A 36 -7.15 5.75 11.80
N HIS A 37 -6.80 5.09 10.71
CA HIS A 37 -7.55 5.07 9.45
C HIS A 37 -7.65 3.66 8.86
N ALA A 38 -8.12 2.70 9.67
CA ALA A 38 -8.13 1.27 9.36
C ALA A 38 -8.93 0.85 8.10
N LYS A 39 -9.69 1.75 7.48
CA LYS A 39 -10.46 1.49 6.24
C LYS A 39 -9.99 2.30 5.04
N SER A 40 -8.92 3.08 5.16
CA SER A 40 -8.36 3.76 3.98
C SER A 40 -7.72 2.73 3.07
N VAL A 41 -8.35 2.53 1.91
CA VAL A 41 -7.89 1.62 0.87
C VAL A 41 -6.50 2.03 0.39
N GLU A 42 -6.25 3.33 0.26
CA GLU A 42 -4.96 3.87 -0.18
C GLU A 42 -3.85 3.51 0.80
N LEU A 43 -4.08 3.66 2.10
CA LEU A 43 -3.11 3.29 3.13
C LEU A 43 -2.86 1.78 3.17
N ILE A 44 -3.91 0.97 3.08
CA ILE A 44 -3.81 -0.49 3.07
C ILE A 44 -2.97 -0.96 1.86
N ARG A 45 -3.27 -0.45 0.66
CA ARG A 45 -2.52 -0.79 -0.56
C ARG A 45 -1.07 -0.31 -0.48
N ALA A 46 -0.83 0.92 -0.01
CA ALA A 46 0.52 1.46 0.11
C ALA A 46 1.37 0.65 1.12
N TYR A 47 0.76 0.22 2.23
CA TYR A 47 1.44 -0.65 3.19
C TYR A 47 1.71 -2.04 2.60
N GLY A 48 0.77 -2.62 1.86
CA GLY A 48 0.98 -3.87 1.12
C GLY A 48 2.13 -3.81 0.12
N LEU A 49 2.31 -2.68 -0.57
CA LEU A 49 3.45 -2.46 -1.47
C LEU A 49 4.78 -2.44 -0.70
N LEU A 50 4.85 -1.76 0.46
CA LEU A 50 6.04 -1.76 1.30
C LEU A 50 6.40 -3.19 1.73
N LEU A 51 5.41 -3.96 2.17
CA LEU A 51 5.62 -5.34 2.60
C LEU A 51 6.13 -6.24 1.47
N ARG A 52 5.53 -6.17 0.29
CA ARG A 52 5.94 -6.97 -0.88
C ARG A 52 7.29 -6.56 -1.44
N ASP A 53 7.48 -5.27 -1.70
CA ASP A 53 8.60 -4.77 -2.51
C ASP A 53 9.89 -4.64 -1.69
N ILE A 54 9.77 -4.33 -0.40
CA ILE A 54 10.91 -4.13 0.49
C ILE A 54 11.08 -5.30 1.45
N TYR A 55 10.04 -5.63 2.23
CA TYR A 55 10.14 -6.69 3.25
C TYR A 55 10.02 -8.11 2.69
N ARG A 56 9.60 -8.27 1.43
CA ARG A 56 9.35 -9.55 0.78
C ARG A 56 8.35 -10.43 1.54
N ASP A 57 7.40 -9.79 2.24
CA ASP A 57 6.29 -10.46 2.92
C ASP A 57 5.08 -10.50 1.98
N ASP A 58 5.18 -11.38 0.99
CA ASP A 58 4.19 -11.50 -0.10
C ASP A 58 2.82 -11.97 0.41
N ASP A 59 2.81 -12.85 1.42
CA ASP A 59 1.58 -13.39 2.00
C ASP A 59 0.77 -12.31 2.73
N MET A 60 1.43 -11.52 3.58
CA MET A 60 0.77 -10.40 4.25
C MET A 60 0.34 -9.33 3.25
N ALA A 61 1.19 -9.02 2.26
CA ALA A 61 0.85 -8.06 1.22
C ALA A 61 -0.41 -8.48 0.43
N LEU A 62 -0.51 -9.76 0.05
CA LEU A 62 -1.69 -10.30 -0.61
C LEU A 62 -2.95 -10.13 0.25
N SER A 63 -2.86 -10.44 1.54
CA SER A 63 -4.00 -10.28 2.46
C SER A 63 -4.48 -8.83 2.55
N LEU A 64 -3.56 -7.85 2.52
CA LEU A 64 -3.90 -6.44 2.51
C LEU A 64 -4.54 -6.02 1.20
N PHE A 65 -4.08 -6.54 0.05
CA PHE A 65 -4.70 -6.25 -1.23
C PHE A 65 -6.12 -6.81 -1.33
N ASP A 66 -6.35 -8.01 -0.80
CA ASP A 66 -7.69 -8.60 -0.73
C ASP A 66 -8.60 -7.77 0.19
N GLN A 67 -8.11 -7.38 1.37
CA GLN A 67 -8.82 -6.48 2.27
C GLN A 67 -9.20 -5.16 1.60
N ALA A 68 -8.29 -4.56 0.83
CA ALA A 68 -8.54 -3.33 0.09
C ALA A 68 -9.64 -3.52 -0.97
N ASN A 69 -9.60 -4.63 -1.73
CA ASN A 69 -10.62 -4.97 -2.73
C ASN A 69 -12.01 -5.13 -2.08
N ASP A 70 -12.07 -5.83 -0.94
CA ASP A 70 -13.31 -6.06 -0.21
C ASP A 70 -13.95 -4.74 0.28
N ILE A 71 -13.13 -3.80 0.77
CA ILE A 71 -13.61 -2.48 1.20
C ILE A 71 -14.19 -1.70 0.02
N GLU A 72 -13.47 -1.63 -1.11
CA GLU A 72 -13.96 -0.91 -2.30
C GLU A 72 -15.26 -1.51 -2.83
N GLN A 73 -15.37 -2.85 -2.85
CA GLN A 73 -16.57 -3.54 -3.27
C GLN A 73 -17.76 -3.23 -2.35
N GLN A 74 -17.56 -3.25 -1.03
CA GLN A 74 -18.60 -2.89 -0.06
C GLN A 74 -19.04 -1.42 -0.22
N GLU A 75 -18.11 -0.50 -0.47
CA GLU A 75 -18.45 0.90 -0.70
C GLU A 75 -19.25 1.11 -1.99
N LYS A 76 -18.87 0.40 -3.06
CA LYS A 76 -19.60 0.41 -4.32
C LYS A 76 -21.04 -0.07 -4.13
N GLU A 77 -21.24 -1.21 -3.46
CA GLU A 77 -22.57 -1.74 -3.17
C GLU A 77 -23.43 -0.80 -2.32
N ARG A 78 -22.81 -0.11 -1.34
CA ARG A 78 -23.51 0.90 -0.53
C ARG A 78 -23.98 2.09 -1.38
N LYS A 79 -23.12 2.57 -2.29
CA LYS A 79 -23.47 3.66 -3.23
C LYS A 79 -24.62 3.23 -4.15
N ASP A 80 -24.55 2.04 -4.72
CA ASP A 80 -25.57 1.49 -5.62
C ASP A 80 -26.93 1.36 -4.90
N LYS A 81 -26.94 0.83 -3.67
CA LYS A 81 -28.15 0.74 -2.84
C LYS A 81 -28.73 2.11 -2.49
N SER A 82 -27.87 3.11 -2.25
CA SER A 82 -28.31 4.48 -1.97
C SER A 82 -28.98 5.12 -3.19
N ILE A 83 -28.42 4.93 -4.38
CA ILE A 83 -28.97 5.45 -5.64
C ILE A 83 -30.32 4.78 -5.95
N ALA A 84 -30.42 3.46 -5.78
CA ALA A 84 -31.67 2.73 -5.99
C ALA A 84 -32.81 3.23 -5.08
N LYS A 85 -32.51 3.56 -3.81
CA LYS A 85 -33.50 4.14 -2.88
C LYS A 85 -33.97 5.55 -3.27
N LEU A 86 -33.09 6.37 -3.84
CA LEU A 86 -33.45 7.71 -4.34
C LEU A 86 -34.38 7.62 -5.56
N ASN A 87 -34.16 6.65 -6.44
CA ASN A 87 -34.92 6.51 -7.69
C ASN A 87 -36.26 5.75 -7.52
N GLY A 88 -36.45 5.01 -6.42
CA GLY A 88 -37.67 4.24 -6.14
C GLY A 88 -38.76 4.97 -5.35
N ASN A 89 -38.53 6.24 -4.96
CA ASN A 89 -39.49 7.09 -4.24
C ASN A 89 -40.21 8.07 -5.20
N VAL A 90 -40.80 7.54 -6.28
CA VAL A 90 -41.77 8.27 -7.14
C VAL A 90 -43.04 7.44 -7.28
#